data_AF-A0A0D0CFQ1-F1
#
_entry.id   AF-A0A0D0CFQ1-F1
#
_cell.length_a   1.000
_cell.length_b   1.000
_cell.length_c   1.000
_cell.angle_alpha   90.00
_cell.angle_beta   90.00
_cell.angle_gamma   90.00
#
_symmetry.space_group_name_H-M   'P 1'
#
loop_
_entity.id
_entity.type
_entity.pdbx_description
1 polymer ?
#
loop_
_entity_poly.entity_id
_entity_poly.type
_entity_poly.pdbx_seq_one_letter_code
_entity_poly.pdbx_strand_id
1 'polypeptide(L)'
;MLNILYDITCWWHKHLWSQMSTFPLSMQLQTLDSEMTTHFFVPKLHLPAHITQCQTVSSFIPLPGVGHTDGEAPERGWANIN
;
A
#
# COMPACT_ATOMS: atom_id res chain seq x y z
N MET A 1 -7.40 -10.74 4.09
CA MET A 1 -7.07 -9.29 4.07
C MET A 1 -5.58 -9.15 3.76
N LEU A 2 -5.25 -8.41 2.70
CA LEU A 2 -3.89 -8.07 2.30
C LEU A 2 -3.68 -6.56 2.41
N ASN A 3 -2.72 -6.12 3.21
CA ASN A 3 -2.40 -4.70 3.37
C ASN A 3 -1.06 -4.41 2.72
N ILE A 4 -1.04 -3.44 1.79
CA ILE A 4 0.15 -3.02 1.08
C ILE A 4 0.47 -1.58 1.50
N LEU A 5 1.64 -1.39 2.11
CA LEU A 5 2.17 -0.09 2.53
C LEU A 5 3.42 0.23 1.71
N TYR A 6 3.34 1.28 0.89
CA TYR A 6 4.45 1.73 0.04
C TYR A 6 4.22 3.18 -0.42
N ASP A 7 5.28 3.96 -0.60
CA ASP A 7 5.23 5.42 -0.80
C ASP A 7 4.33 5.83 -1.94
N ILE A 8 4.47 5.17 -3.09
CA ILE A 8 3.73 5.54 -4.30
C ILE A 8 2.53 4.63 -4.55
N THR A 9 2.05 3.91 -3.53
CA THR A 9 0.96 2.94 -3.70
C THR A 9 -0.27 3.57 -4.33
N CYS A 10 -0.60 4.83 -4.03
CA CYS A 10 -1.75 5.54 -4.59
C CYS A 10 -1.75 5.64 -6.13
N TRP A 11 -0.57 5.58 -6.75
CA TRP A 11 -0.41 5.57 -8.21
C TRP A 11 -0.14 4.16 -8.72
N TRP A 12 0.75 3.43 -8.03
CA TRP A 12 1.18 2.09 -8.40
C TRP A 12 0.02 1.08 -8.49
N HIS A 13 -0.90 1.07 -7.51
CA HIS A 13 -1.96 0.06 -7.44
C HIS A 13 -2.95 0.11 -8.61
N LYS A 14 -3.06 1.27 -9.30
CA LYS A 14 -4.01 1.48 -10.41
C LYS A 14 -3.81 0.48 -11.55
N HIS A 15 -2.56 0.05 -11.76
CA HIS A 15 -2.22 -0.90 -12.82
C HIS A 15 -1.94 -2.31 -12.27
N LEU A 16 -1.97 -2.51 -10.95
CA LEU A 16 -1.60 -3.78 -10.31
C LEU A 16 -2.38 -4.96 -10.91
N TRP A 17 -3.70 -4.84 -11.00
CA TRP A 17 -4.55 -5.94 -11.46
C TRP A 17 -4.40 -6.20 -12.96
N SER A 18 -4.21 -5.14 -13.75
CA SER A 18 -3.92 -5.28 -15.18
C SER A 18 -2.56 -5.92 -15.42
N GLN A 19 -1.58 -5.67 -14.56
CA GLN A 19 -0.28 -6.33 -14.65
C GLN A 19 -0.38 -7.77 -14.16
N MET A 20 -1.12 -8.02 -13.07
CA MET A 20 -1.34 -9.35 -12.51
C MET A 20 -1.90 -10.32 -13.54
N SER A 21 -2.85 -9.89 -14.37
CA SER A 21 -3.45 -10.74 -15.40
C SER A 21 -2.48 -11.18 -16.51
N THR A 22 -1.34 -10.51 -16.66
CA THR A 22 -0.29 -10.90 -17.62
C THR A 22 0.61 -12.02 -17.12
N PHE A 23 0.63 -12.30 -15.81
CA PHE A 23 1.46 -13.35 -15.23
C PHE A 23 0.83 -14.74 -15.43
N PRO A 24 1.64 -15.82 -15.43
CA PRO A 24 1.12 -17.18 -15.38
C PRO A 24 0.20 -17.36 -14.17
N LEU A 25 -0.86 -18.19 -14.30
CA LEU A 25 -1.86 -18.39 -13.26
C LEU A 25 -1.26 -18.78 -11.90
N SER A 26 -0.15 -19.52 -11.89
CA SER A 26 0.58 -19.91 -10.68
C SER A 26 1.25 -18.75 -9.93
N MET A 27 1.45 -17.60 -10.59
CA MET A 27 2.06 -16.39 -10.05
C MET A 27 1.04 -15.28 -9.80
N GLN A 28 -0.20 -15.45 -10.27
CA GLN A 28 -1.24 -14.47 -10.01
C GLN A 28 -1.63 -14.51 -8.53
N LEU A 29 -1.73 -13.34 -7.90
CA LEU A 29 -2.45 -13.23 -6.64
C LEU A 29 -3.86 -13.76 -6.88
N GLN A 30 -4.28 -14.75 -6.10
CA GLN A 30 -5.62 -15.34 -6.21
C GLN A 30 -6.66 -14.30 -5.77
N THR A 31 -7.01 -13.38 -6.67
CA THR A 31 -8.14 -12.45 -6.52
C THR A 31 -9.48 -13.17 -6.68
N LEU A 32 -9.46 -14.49 -6.92
CA LEU A 32 -10.63 -15.33 -7.15
C LEU A 32 -11.26 -15.87 -5.86
N ASP A 33 -10.58 -15.79 -4.72
CA ASP A 33 -11.26 -15.91 -3.44
C ASP A 33 -11.99 -14.58 -3.20
N SER A 34 -13.32 -14.59 -3.33
CA SER A 34 -14.20 -13.44 -3.11
C SER A 34 -14.05 -12.78 -1.73
N GLU A 35 -13.32 -13.43 -0.82
CA GLU A 35 -13.06 -13.03 0.56
C GLU A 35 -11.75 -12.23 0.74
N MET A 36 -10.88 -12.13 -0.28
CA MET A 36 -9.60 -11.42 -0.14
C MET A 36 -9.71 -9.90 -0.40
N THR A 37 -9.98 -9.15 0.67
CA THR A 37 -9.90 -7.68 0.65
C THR A 37 -8.45 -7.20 0.62
N THR A 38 -8.09 -6.37 -0.39
CA THR A 38 -6.77 -5.73 -0.49
C THR A 38 -6.88 -4.24 -0.18
N HIS A 39 -6.01 -3.72 0.69
CA HIS A 39 -5.91 -2.30 1.01
C HIS A 39 -4.55 -1.72 0.63
N PHE A 40 -4.56 -0.46 0.22
CA PHE A 40 -3.41 0.26 -0.31
C PHE A 40 -3.15 1.52 0.50
N PHE A 41 -1.98 1.58 1.12
CA PHE A 41 -1.61 2.63 2.06
C PHE A 41 -0.31 3.31 1.67
N VAL A 42 -0.19 4.56 2.08
CA VAL A 42 1.04 5.36 1.98
C VAL A 42 1.52 5.65 3.42
N PRO A 43 2.82 5.53 3.70
CA PRO A 43 3.32 5.79 5.05
C PRO A 43 3.18 7.26 5.43
N LYS A 44 3.11 7.53 6.75
CA LYS A 44 2.51 8.76 7.26
C LYS A 44 3.28 10.01 6.86
N LEU A 45 4.62 9.93 6.77
CA LEU A 45 5.46 11.07 6.42
C LEU A 45 5.28 11.47 4.95
N HIS A 46 5.03 10.49 4.08
CA HIS A 46 4.84 10.72 2.66
C HIS A 46 3.45 11.24 2.30
N LEU A 47 2.40 10.89 3.06
CA LEU A 47 1.01 11.30 2.76
C LEU A 47 0.87 12.78 2.34
N PRO A 48 1.42 13.78 3.06
CA PRO A 48 1.31 15.19 2.67
C PRO A 48 1.87 15.55 1.30
N ALA A 49 2.81 14.76 0.75
CA ALA A 49 3.38 14.97 -0.58
C ALA A 49 2.43 14.53 -1.72
N HIS A 50 1.38 13.76 -1.41
CA HIS A 50 0.37 13.36 -2.38
C HIS A 50 -0.79 14.36 -2.46
N ILE A 51 -1.55 14.29 -3.56
CA ILE A 51 -2.79 15.08 -3.72
C ILE A 51 -3.78 14.80 -2.58
N THR A 52 -4.61 15.79 -2.25
CA THR A 52 -5.55 15.76 -1.11
C THR A 52 -6.42 14.50 -1.07
N GLN A 53 -6.87 14.01 -2.22
CA GLN A 53 -7.68 12.79 -2.28
C GLN A 53 -6.91 11.55 -1.79
N CYS A 54 -5.64 11.42 -2.14
CA CYS A 54 -4.80 10.29 -1.74
C CYS A 54 -4.49 10.32 -0.23
N GLN A 55 -4.38 11.51 0.36
CA GLN A 55 -4.13 11.67 1.79
C GLN A 55 -5.20 10.98 2.64
N THR A 56 -6.46 11.01 2.20
CA THR A 56 -7.55 10.35 2.91
C THR A 56 -7.70 8.88 2.52
N VAL A 57 -7.67 8.58 1.22
CA VAL A 57 -7.94 7.22 0.71
C VAL A 57 -6.84 6.23 1.09
N SER A 58 -5.59 6.67 1.12
CA SER A 58 -4.42 5.83 1.41
C SER A 58 -3.92 5.97 2.84
N SER A 59 -4.67 6.65 3.72
CA SER A 59 -4.35 6.70 5.14
C SER A 59 -4.80 5.41 5.83
N PHE A 60 -3.87 4.76 6.53
CA PHE A 60 -4.18 3.60 7.38
C PHE A 60 -4.53 4.01 8.81
N ILE A 61 -4.40 5.29 9.18
CA ILE A 61 -4.71 5.81 10.54
C ILE A 61 -6.11 5.39 11.04
N PRO A 62 -7.19 5.41 10.24
CA PRO A 62 -8.51 5.02 10.75
C PRO A 62 -8.68 3.50 10.91
N LEU A 63 -7.72 2.67 10.51
CA LEU A 63 -7.87 1.21 10.60
C LEU A 63 -7.77 0.71 12.04
N PRO A 64 -8.64 -0.22 12.45
CA PRO A 64 -8.50 -0.91 13.73
C PRO A 64 -7.15 -1.63 13.85
N GLY A 65 -6.51 -1.52 15.01
CA GLY A 65 -5.30 -2.28 15.35
C GLY A 65 -3.98 -1.69 14.84
N VAL A 66 -3.99 -0.59 14.07
CA VAL A 66 -2.75 0.05 13.58
C VAL A 66 -2.09 0.98 14.60
N GLY A 67 -2.83 1.48 15.60
CA GLY A 67 -2.32 2.46 16.57
C GLY A 67 -1.77 3.72 15.91
N HIS A 68 -0.82 4.39 16.57
CA HIS A 68 -0.08 5.53 15.99
C HIS A 68 1.17 5.07 15.21
N THR A 69 1.00 4.05 14.36
CA THR A 69 2.09 3.55 13.53
C THR A 69 2.50 4.60 12.50
N ASP A 70 3.81 4.76 12.35
CA ASP A 70 4.44 5.73 11.45
C ASP A 70 4.57 5.19 10.02
N GLY A 71 4.99 3.93 9.89
CA GLY A 71 5.17 3.26 8.60
C GLY A 71 6.51 3.55 7.89
N GLU A 72 7.34 4.46 8.43
CA GLU A 72 8.58 4.95 7.81
C GLU A 72 9.86 4.25 8.31
N ALA A 73 9.75 3.37 9.31
CA ALA A 73 10.93 2.83 9.98
C ALA A 73 11.93 2.12 9.03
N PRO A 74 11.49 1.31 8.04
CA PRO A 74 12.42 0.70 7.08
C PRO A 74 13.20 1.75 6.27
N GLU A 75 12.54 2.82 5.84
CA GLU A 75 13.17 3.88 5.03
C GLU A 75 14.10 4.77 5.84
N ARG A 76 13.76 5.08 7.09
CA ARG A 76 14.68 5.78 8.00
C ARG A 76 15.94 4.98 8.25
N GLY A 77 15.81 3.65 8.38
CA GLY A 77 16.95 2.75 8.47
C GLY A 77 17.81 2.83 7.21
N TRP A 78 17.19 2.73 6.04
CA TRP A 78 17.86 2.83 4.74
C TRP A 78 18.58 4.18 4.54
N ALA A 79 17.93 5.30 4.87
CA ALA A 79 18.47 6.65 4.73
C ALA A 79 19.63 6.94 5.69
N ASN A 80 19.79 6.16 6.76
CA ASN A 80 20.91 6.30 7.69
C ASN A 80 22.15 5.46 7.28
N ILE A 81 21.98 4.52 6.34
CA ILE A 81 23.06 3.62 5.88
C ILE A 81 23.48 3.81 4.42
N ASN A 82 22.84 4.73 3.69
CA ASN A 82 23.17 5.14 2.31
C ASN A 82 23.34 6.66 2.25
#